data_AF-A0AA85AU92-F1
#
_entry.id   AF-A0AA85AU92-F1
#
_cell.length_a   1.000
_cell.length_b   1.000
_cell.length_c   1.000
_cell.angle_alpha   90.00
_cell.angle_beta   90.00
_cell.angle_gamma   90.00
#
_symmetry.space_group_name_H-M   'P 1'
#
loop_
_entity.id
_entity.type
_entity.pdbx_description
1 polymer ?
#
loop_
_entity_poly.entity_id
_entity_poly.type
_entity_poly.pdbx_seq_one_letter_code
_entity_poly.pdbx_strand_id
1 'polypeptide(L)'
;MVSDTSEGRTIFIRNLSFDVEEDALHKFFSQFGPLEFAKIVKDPATQHSRGTAFVKFVNAEDASNVLQQSDKPENAHQFSLENRTLNITIAVSRTEAQNLRKRKHEDDAPEGFIGPADAIKQKGRNLHLASIGIIRPGSSEAEGLSKEDLARRDALLREKKKKLTDPNYFISDVRLCLRNLPLHVSDDDLKSACMKFLKKSTDHRILECRIMRNLQPGRQQYRSLGYGFVAFTNHENALSVLYGLNNNPNAFPPSNR
;
A
#
# COMPACT_ATOMS: atom_id res chain seq x y z
N MET A 1 -4.32 -27.67 -0.55
CA MET A 1 -3.66 -27.30 -1.82
C MET A 1 -2.20 -27.66 -1.67
N VAL A 2 -1.75 -28.62 -2.48
CA VAL A 2 -0.39 -29.16 -2.44
C VAL A 2 0.58 -28.03 -2.80
N SER A 3 1.72 -27.95 -2.11
CA SER A 3 2.70 -26.89 -2.32
C SER A 3 3.49 -27.15 -3.61
N ASP A 4 2.99 -26.63 -4.74
CA ASP A 4 3.60 -26.71 -6.09
C ASP A 4 4.96 -25.99 -6.23
N THR A 5 5.57 -25.57 -5.13
CA THR A 5 6.83 -24.82 -5.09
C THR A 5 8.05 -25.62 -5.53
N SER A 6 7.96 -26.95 -5.65
CA SER A 6 9.08 -27.81 -6.04
C SER A 6 9.25 -28.00 -7.55
N GLU A 7 8.28 -27.61 -8.37
CA GLU A 7 8.28 -27.94 -9.80
C GLU A 7 8.98 -26.89 -10.69
N GLY A 8 9.42 -25.77 -10.11
CA GLY A 8 10.08 -24.70 -10.87
C GLY A 8 9.15 -23.92 -11.82
N ARG A 9 7.85 -24.21 -11.82
CA ARG A 9 6.85 -23.62 -12.74
C ARG A 9 6.23 -22.31 -12.25
N THR A 10 6.42 -21.99 -10.97
CA THR A 10 5.76 -20.84 -10.34
C THR A 10 6.76 -19.73 -10.08
N ILE A 11 6.46 -18.53 -10.57
CA ILE A 11 7.20 -17.30 -10.29
C ILE A 11 6.46 -16.45 -9.26
N PHE A 12 7.24 -15.72 -8.47
CA PHE A 12 6.80 -14.75 -7.49
C PHE A 12 7.20 -13.35 -7.94
N ILE A 13 6.21 -12.47 -8.03
CA ILE A 13 6.33 -11.11 -8.56
C ILE A 13 6.20 -10.12 -7.42
N ARG A 14 7.12 -9.16 -7.37
CA ARG A 14 7.17 -8.03 -6.42
C ARG A 14 7.16 -6.71 -7.19
N ASN A 15 6.87 -5.63 -6.48
CA ASN A 15 6.76 -4.27 -7.02
C ASN A 15 5.61 -4.11 -8.05
N LEU A 16 4.58 -4.94 -7.94
CA LEU A 16 3.36 -4.82 -8.74
C LEU A 16 2.56 -3.61 -8.24
N SER A 17 1.97 -2.84 -9.16
CA SER A 17 1.04 -1.77 -8.79
C SER A 17 -0.19 -2.35 -8.07
N PHE A 18 -0.73 -1.58 -7.12
CA PHE A 18 -1.88 -1.99 -6.31
C PHE A 18 -3.22 -1.88 -7.08
N ASP A 19 -3.20 -1.25 -8.26
CA ASP A 19 -4.37 -1.14 -9.16
C ASP A 19 -4.45 -2.29 -10.17
N VAL A 20 -3.37 -3.06 -10.32
CA VAL A 20 -3.32 -4.18 -11.27
C VAL A 20 -4.28 -5.27 -10.84
N GLU A 21 -5.08 -5.73 -11.80
CA GLU A 21 -5.99 -6.86 -11.64
C GLU A 21 -5.39 -8.17 -12.15
N GLU A 22 -5.97 -9.30 -11.72
CA GLU A 22 -5.49 -10.64 -12.08
C GLU A 22 -5.56 -10.88 -13.59
N ASP A 23 -6.57 -10.34 -14.29
CA ASP A 23 -6.72 -10.46 -15.74
C ASP A 23 -5.61 -9.73 -16.50
N ALA A 24 -5.25 -8.53 -16.05
CA ALA A 24 -4.16 -7.75 -16.63
C ALA A 24 -2.81 -8.47 -16.43
N LEU A 25 -2.60 -9.02 -15.23
CA LEU A 25 -1.41 -9.80 -14.92
C LEU A 25 -1.34 -11.08 -15.77
N HIS A 26 -2.46 -11.80 -15.90
CA HIS A 26 -2.56 -13.01 -16.72
C HIS A 26 -2.26 -12.70 -18.18
N LYS A 27 -2.89 -11.67 -18.74
CA LYS A 27 -2.67 -11.25 -20.13
C LYS A 27 -1.21 -10.88 -20.39
N PHE A 28 -0.58 -10.18 -19.46
CA PHE A 28 0.83 -9.80 -19.55
C PHE A 28 1.75 -11.02 -19.57
N PHE A 29 1.56 -11.98 -18.66
CA PHE A 29 2.46 -13.15 -18.60
C PHE A 29 2.17 -14.22 -19.66
N SER A 30 0.97 -14.23 -20.23
CA SER A 30 0.58 -15.17 -21.30
C SER A 30 1.42 -15.00 -22.58
N GLN A 31 2.05 -13.85 -22.78
CA GLN A 31 2.95 -13.61 -23.92
C GLN A 31 4.27 -14.39 -23.83
N PHE A 32 4.63 -14.87 -22.63
CA PHE A 32 5.86 -15.63 -22.40
C PHE A 32 5.63 -17.15 -22.34
N GLY A 33 4.36 -17.59 -22.31
CA GLY A 33 3.99 -19.00 -22.28
C GLY A 33 2.59 -19.24 -21.73
N PRO A 34 2.01 -20.44 -21.93
CA PRO A 34 0.73 -20.81 -21.36
C PRO A 34 0.76 -20.80 -19.82
N LEU A 35 -0.25 -20.16 -19.22
CA LEU A 35 -0.40 -20.04 -17.78
C LEU A 35 -1.41 -21.04 -17.22
N GLU A 36 -1.10 -21.61 -16.06
CA GLU A 36 -2.04 -22.39 -15.25
C GLU A 36 -2.88 -21.44 -14.38
N PHE A 37 -2.24 -20.44 -13.77
CA PHE A 37 -2.94 -19.35 -13.08
C PHE A 37 -2.06 -18.11 -12.90
N ALA A 38 -2.70 -16.95 -12.69
CA ALA A 38 -2.10 -15.73 -12.19
C ALA A 38 -2.94 -15.22 -11.01
N LYS A 39 -2.31 -15.02 -9.84
CA LYS A 39 -3.03 -14.69 -8.59
C LYS A 39 -2.33 -13.58 -7.83
N ILE A 40 -3.10 -12.54 -7.47
CA ILE A 40 -2.58 -11.43 -6.68
C ILE A 40 -2.70 -11.77 -5.19
N VAL A 41 -1.63 -11.53 -4.44
CA VAL A 41 -1.65 -11.69 -2.99
C VAL A 41 -2.39 -10.51 -2.39
N LYS A 42 -3.58 -10.77 -1.86
CA LYS A 42 -4.40 -9.78 -1.18
C LYS A 42 -4.23 -9.89 0.34
N ASP A 43 -4.41 -8.78 1.04
CA ASP A 43 -4.47 -8.76 2.50
C ASP A 43 -5.78 -9.46 2.95
N PRO A 44 -5.73 -10.42 3.89
CA PRO A 44 -6.91 -11.17 4.29
C PRO A 44 -8.02 -10.31 4.89
N ALA A 45 -7.65 -9.24 5.61
CA ALA A 45 -8.60 -8.39 6.31
C ALA A 45 -9.20 -7.32 5.39
N THR A 46 -8.38 -6.73 4.50
CA THR A 46 -8.84 -5.63 3.65
C THR A 46 -9.23 -6.08 2.24
N GLN A 47 -8.85 -7.28 1.79
CA GLN A 47 -8.96 -7.76 0.41
C GLN A 47 -8.23 -6.90 -0.63
N HIS A 48 -7.34 -6.00 -0.19
CA HIS A 48 -6.54 -5.16 -1.09
C HIS A 48 -5.24 -5.85 -1.50
N SER A 49 -4.75 -5.56 -2.71
CA SER A 49 -3.47 -6.06 -3.21
C SER A 49 -2.33 -5.69 -2.27
N ARG A 50 -1.37 -6.61 -2.08
CA ARG A 50 -0.12 -6.36 -1.36
C ARG A 50 1.03 -5.92 -2.29
N GLY A 51 0.74 -5.67 -3.56
CA GLY A 51 1.76 -5.34 -4.57
C GLY A 51 2.66 -6.53 -4.92
N THR A 52 2.15 -7.75 -4.69
CA THR A 52 2.83 -9.01 -4.96
C THR A 52 1.87 -10.02 -5.56
N ALA A 53 2.37 -10.90 -6.42
CA ALA A 53 1.57 -11.92 -7.10
C ALA A 53 2.34 -13.22 -7.33
N PHE A 54 1.60 -14.29 -7.59
CA PHE A 54 2.12 -15.57 -8.06
C PHE A 54 1.59 -15.85 -9.45
N VAL A 55 2.47 -16.28 -10.34
CA VAL A 55 2.09 -16.75 -11.68
C VAL A 55 2.68 -18.14 -11.86
N LYS A 56 1.84 -19.11 -12.21
CA LYS A 56 2.26 -20.48 -12.50
C LYS A 56 2.09 -20.74 -13.98
N PHE A 57 3.19 -21.11 -14.63
CA PHE A 57 3.20 -21.54 -16.02
C PHE A 57 2.82 -23.02 -16.12
N VAL A 58 2.28 -23.41 -17.27
CA VAL A 58 2.07 -24.83 -17.58
C VAL A 58 3.43 -25.54 -17.68
N ASN A 59 4.41 -24.92 -18.34
CA ASN A 59 5.75 -25.46 -18.51
C ASN A 59 6.78 -24.79 -17.58
N ALA A 60 7.74 -25.57 -17.08
CA ALA A 60 8.85 -25.04 -16.26
C ALA A 60 9.84 -24.20 -17.09
N GLU A 61 9.99 -24.52 -18.38
CA GLU A 61 10.88 -23.80 -19.29
C GLU A 61 10.46 -22.34 -19.47
N ASP A 62 9.15 -22.07 -19.57
CA ASP A 62 8.60 -20.72 -19.71
C ASP A 62 8.90 -19.87 -18.47
N ALA A 63 8.73 -20.45 -17.28
CA ALA A 63 9.08 -19.80 -16.01
C ALA A 63 10.59 -19.50 -15.93
N SER A 64 11.43 -20.46 -16.33
CA SER A 64 12.90 -20.29 -16.36
C SER A 64 13.33 -19.19 -17.33
N ASN A 65 12.74 -19.16 -18.53
CA ASN A 65 13.01 -18.15 -19.55
C ASN A 65 12.65 -16.75 -19.06
N VAL A 66 11.48 -16.60 -18.42
CA VAL A 66 11.07 -15.33 -17.81
C VAL A 66 12.07 -14.88 -16.74
N LEU A 67 12.50 -15.79 -15.86
CA LEU A 67 13.48 -15.47 -14.82
C LEU A 67 14.80 -14.98 -15.43
N GLN A 68 15.36 -15.73 -16.38
CA GLN A 68 16.61 -15.38 -17.06
C GLN A 68 16.52 -14.07 -17.83
N GLN A 69 15.39 -13.79 -18.49
CA GLN A 69 15.19 -12.53 -19.20
C GLN A 69 15.02 -11.37 -18.23
N SER A 70 14.31 -11.57 -17.12
CA SER A 70 14.03 -10.53 -16.14
C SER A 70 15.25 -10.10 -15.31
N ASP A 71 16.24 -11.00 -15.14
CA ASP A 71 17.49 -10.69 -14.44
C ASP A 71 18.43 -9.79 -15.28
N LYS A 72 18.23 -9.73 -16.61
CA LYS A 72 19.05 -8.91 -17.49
C LYS A 72 18.58 -7.45 -17.47
N PRO A 73 19.44 -6.48 -17.12
CA PRO A 73 19.04 -5.08 -16.99
C PRO A 73 18.55 -4.47 -18.31
N GLU A 74 19.07 -4.95 -19.46
CA GLU A 74 18.61 -4.54 -20.80
C GLU A 74 17.13 -4.84 -21.07
N ASN A 75 16.56 -5.85 -20.39
CA ASN A 75 15.18 -6.28 -20.58
C ASN A 75 14.23 -5.73 -19.52
N ALA A 76 14.70 -4.88 -18.58
CA ALA A 76 13.87 -4.36 -17.49
C ALA A 76 12.59 -3.67 -18.00
N HIS A 77 12.67 -2.98 -19.15
CA HIS A 77 11.52 -2.35 -19.79
C HIS A 77 10.46 -3.35 -20.25
N GLN A 78 10.85 -4.55 -20.67
CA GLN A 78 9.94 -5.61 -21.10
C GLN A 78 9.12 -6.16 -19.94
N PHE A 79 9.68 -6.14 -18.72
CA PHE A 79 9.02 -6.59 -17.48
C PHE A 79 8.43 -5.42 -16.69
N SER A 80 7.80 -4.47 -17.38
CA SER A 80 7.18 -3.29 -16.76
C SER A 80 5.67 -3.27 -16.97
N LEU A 81 4.91 -2.98 -15.90
CA LEU A 81 3.46 -2.91 -15.91
C LEU A 81 3.00 -1.66 -15.14
N GLU A 82 2.12 -0.85 -15.74
CA GLU A 82 1.69 0.46 -15.19
C GLU A 82 2.88 1.37 -14.78
N ASN A 83 3.90 1.46 -15.65
CA ASN A 83 5.14 2.22 -15.40
C ASN A 83 5.95 1.75 -14.17
N ARG A 84 5.75 0.51 -13.71
CA ARG A 84 6.56 -0.11 -12.66
C ARG A 84 7.28 -1.34 -13.19
N THR A 85 8.60 -1.37 -13.04
CA THR A 85 9.40 -2.56 -13.33
C THR A 85 9.13 -3.63 -12.28
N LEU A 86 8.73 -4.81 -12.74
CA LEU A 86 8.43 -5.96 -11.90
C LEU A 86 9.71 -6.62 -11.41
N ASN A 87 9.72 -7.05 -10.16
CA ASN A 87 10.79 -7.86 -9.59
C ASN A 87 10.33 -9.32 -9.58
N ILE A 88 10.87 -10.14 -10.45
CA ILE A 88 10.45 -11.53 -10.65
C ILE A 88 11.48 -12.46 -10.02
N THR A 89 11.02 -13.44 -9.25
CA THR A 89 11.87 -14.45 -8.60
C THR A 89 11.17 -15.79 -8.60
N ILE A 90 11.89 -16.89 -8.43
CA ILE A 90 11.24 -18.20 -8.27
C ILE A 90 10.35 -18.20 -7.02
N ALA A 91 9.17 -18.79 -7.10
CA ALA A 91 8.31 -18.97 -5.94
C ALA A 91 8.94 -20.02 -5.01
N VAL A 92 9.13 -19.64 -3.75
CA VAL A 92 9.66 -20.50 -2.70
C VAL A 92 8.54 -20.87 -1.73
N SER A 93 8.74 -21.94 -0.96
CA SER A 93 7.78 -22.33 0.06
C SER A 93 7.59 -21.21 1.09
N ARG A 94 6.45 -21.21 1.81
CA ARG A 94 6.18 -20.21 2.85
C ARG A 94 7.28 -20.19 3.93
N THR A 95 7.81 -21.35 4.27
CA THR A 95 8.89 -21.53 5.26
C THR A 95 10.21 -20.96 4.74
N GLU A 96 10.57 -21.25 3.48
CA GLU A 96 11.76 -20.66 2.85
C GLU A 96 11.61 -19.16 2.65
N ALA A 97 10.43 -18.66 2.28
CA ALA A 97 10.17 -17.23 2.20
C ALA A 97 10.39 -16.52 3.55
N GLN A 98 10.01 -17.17 4.67
CA GLN A 98 10.29 -16.66 6.01
C GLN A 98 11.79 -16.68 6.34
N ASN A 99 12.49 -17.74 5.95
CA ASN A 99 13.93 -17.86 6.18
C ASN A 99 14.74 -16.89 5.31
N LEU A 100 14.39 -16.71 4.04
CA LEU A 100 15.01 -15.73 3.14
C LEU A 100 14.78 -14.30 3.63
N ARG A 101 13.63 -14.00 4.25
CA ARG A 101 13.40 -12.72 4.92
C ARG A 101 14.28 -12.51 6.15
N LYS A 102 14.67 -13.58 6.85
CA LYS A 102 15.61 -13.52 7.97
C LYS A 102 17.06 -13.38 7.47
N ARG A 103 17.46 -14.20 6.47
CA ARG A 103 18.82 -14.19 5.89
C ARG A 103 19.16 -12.92 5.11
N LYS A 104 18.24 -12.37 4.29
CA LYS A 104 18.44 -11.05 3.66
C LYS A 104 18.67 -9.92 4.68
N HIS A 105 18.25 -10.14 5.92
CA HIS A 105 18.47 -9.20 7.01
C HIS A 105 19.85 -9.34 7.66
N GLU A 106 20.54 -10.47 7.42
CA GLU A 106 21.83 -10.87 7.99
C GLU A 106 22.97 -10.73 6.96
N ASP A 107 22.76 -11.10 5.69
CA ASP A 107 23.81 -11.21 4.66
C ASP A 107 23.94 -9.99 3.72
N ASP A 108 22.85 -9.23 3.47
CA ASP A 108 22.82 -8.03 2.59
C ASP A 108 23.03 -6.72 3.38
N ALA A 109 23.84 -6.72 4.44
CA ALA A 109 24.26 -5.49 5.13
C ALA A 109 25.65 -5.05 4.64
N PRO A 110 25.76 -4.24 3.56
CA PRO A 110 26.94 -3.39 3.40
C PRO A 110 27.04 -2.50 4.63
N GLU A 111 28.26 -2.28 5.15
CA GLU A 111 28.50 -1.20 6.10
C GLU A 111 27.93 0.11 5.51
N GLY A 112 26.81 0.58 6.08
CA GLY A 112 26.19 1.87 5.72
C GLY A 112 25.07 1.86 4.68
N PHE A 113 24.65 0.73 4.08
CA PHE A 113 23.45 0.71 3.22
C PHE A 113 22.25 0.10 3.94
N ILE A 114 21.16 0.86 3.99
CA ILE A 114 19.98 0.53 4.77
C ILE A 114 18.82 0.29 3.80
N GLY A 115 18.33 -0.95 3.68
CA GLY A 115 17.17 -1.26 2.85
C GLY A 115 15.91 -0.51 3.31
N PRO A 116 14.88 -0.29 2.47
CA PRO A 116 13.72 0.54 2.84
C PRO A 116 12.97 0.08 4.09
N ALA A 117 12.86 -1.23 4.30
CA ALA A 117 12.26 -1.81 5.51
C ALA A 117 13.16 -1.64 6.75
N ASP A 118 14.48 -1.67 6.55
CA ASP A 118 15.47 -1.49 7.61
C ASP A 118 15.71 -0.01 7.93
N ALA A 119 15.46 0.90 6.98
CA ALA A 119 15.46 2.34 7.19
C ALA A 119 14.25 2.74 8.04
N ILE A 120 13.11 2.08 7.81
CA ILE A 120 11.93 2.18 8.66
C ILE A 120 12.21 1.59 10.06
N LYS A 121 13.00 0.52 10.20
CA LYS A 121 13.39 -0.05 11.49
C LYS A 121 14.44 0.79 12.24
N GLN A 122 15.41 1.37 11.54
CA GLN A 122 16.47 2.22 12.11
C GLN A 122 15.93 3.58 12.57
N LYS A 123 14.91 4.14 11.90
CA LYS A 123 14.15 5.30 12.40
C LYS A 123 13.32 4.99 13.66
N GLY A 124 13.28 3.73 14.08
CA GLY A 124 12.40 3.24 15.14
C GLY A 124 10.95 3.10 14.65
N ARG A 125 10.06 2.59 15.51
CA ARG A 125 8.66 2.31 15.16
C ARG A 125 7.79 3.56 14.91
N ASN A 126 8.40 4.75 14.89
CA ASN A 126 7.74 6.06 14.77
C ASN A 126 6.56 6.23 15.73
N LEU A 127 6.67 5.72 16.96
CA LEU A 127 5.56 5.71 17.93
C LEU A 127 5.07 7.11 18.29
N HIS A 128 5.95 8.12 18.23
CA HIS A 128 5.58 9.52 18.47
C HIS A 128 4.58 10.06 17.42
N LEU A 129 4.61 9.55 16.18
CA LEU A 129 3.60 9.87 15.16
C LEU A 129 2.23 9.29 15.51
N ALA A 130 2.16 8.34 16.45
CA ALA A 130 0.89 7.80 16.90
C ALA A 130 0.02 8.88 17.55
N SER A 131 0.63 9.84 18.24
CA SER A 131 -0.05 10.91 18.98
C SER A 131 -0.36 12.16 18.16
N ILE A 132 0.23 12.32 16.98
CA ILE A 132 0.02 13.51 16.13
C ILE A 132 -1.38 13.47 15.52
N GLY A 133 -2.05 14.63 15.48
CA GLY A 133 -3.38 14.79 14.89
C GLY A 133 -4.53 14.22 15.73
N ILE A 134 -4.26 13.71 16.94
CA ILE A 134 -5.30 13.26 17.86
C ILE A 134 -6.02 14.47 18.47
N ILE A 135 -7.33 14.51 18.31
CA ILE A 135 -8.21 15.46 19.01
C ILE A 135 -8.71 14.77 20.28
N ARG A 136 -8.40 15.37 21.44
CA ARG A 136 -8.81 14.81 22.74
C ARG A 136 -10.18 15.37 23.12
N PRO A 137 -11.06 14.54 23.71
CA PRO A 137 -12.31 15.07 24.27
C PRO A 137 -12.01 16.20 25.26
N GLY A 138 -12.66 17.36 25.07
CA GLY A 138 -12.49 18.54 25.92
C GLY A 138 -11.31 19.46 25.59
N SER A 139 -10.55 19.20 24.51
CA SER A 139 -9.57 20.16 24.00
C SER A 139 -10.24 21.22 23.10
N SER A 140 -9.55 22.34 22.83
CA SER A 140 -10.06 23.38 21.93
C SER A 140 -10.29 22.86 20.50
N GLU A 141 -9.48 21.90 20.05
CA GLU A 141 -9.66 21.25 18.75
C GLU A 141 -10.91 20.35 18.70
N ALA A 142 -11.52 20.04 19.85
CA ALA A 142 -12.76 19.29 19.93
C ALA A 142 -14.02 20.17 19.87
N GLU A 143 -13.87 21.49 19.89
CA GLU A 143 -14.98 22.42 19.75
C GLU A 143 -15.68 22.23 18.40
N GLY A 144 -17.02 22.16 18.42
CA GLY A 144 -17.84 21.91 17.23
C GLY A 144 -17.98 20.43 16.82
N LEU A 145 -17.32 19.49 17.51
CA LEU A 145 -17.50 18.05 17.25
C LEU A 145 -18.72 17.47 17.95
N SER A 146 -19.46 16.61 17.24
CA SER A 146 -20.56 15.84 17.82
C SER A 146 -20.05 14.78 18.81
N LYS A 147 -20.91 14.34 19.73
CA LYS A 147 -20.58 13.25 20.66
C LYS A 147 -20.28 11.95 19.91
N GLU A 148 -21.01 11.71 18.82
CA GLU A 148 -20.85 10.56 17.93
C GLU A 148 -19.50 10.58 17.20
N ASP A 149 -19.05 11.76 16.76
CA ASP A 149 -17.73 11.94 16.14
C ASP A 149 -16.59 11.70 17.14
N LEU A 150 -16.73 12.22 18.36
CA LEU A 150 -15.75 12.00 19.43
C LEU A 150 -15.66 10.51 19.79
N ALA A 151 -16.79 9.82 19.89
CA ALA A 151 -16.84 8.38 20.14
C ALA A 151 -16.17 7.57 19.02
N ARG A 152 -16.41 7.93 17.75
CA ARG A 152 -15.73 7.30 16.60
C ARG A 152 -14.22 7.50 16.63
N ARG A 153 -13.75 8.72 16.97
CA ARG A 153 -12.32 9.00 17.13
C ARG A 153 -11.71 8.17 18.26
N ASP A 154 -12.37 8.10 19.41
CA ASP A 154 -11.89 7.30 20.55
C ASP A 154 -11.81 5.79 20.22
N ALA A 155 -12.80 5.25 19.51
CA ALA A 155 -12.76 3.86 19.04
C ALA A 155 -11.55 3.59 18.11
N LEU A 156 -11.28 4.49 17.16
CA LEU A 156 -10.11 4.38 16.27
C LEU A 156 -8.79 4.44 17.04
N LEU A 157 -8.70 5.26 18.09
CA LEU A 157 -7.53 5.33 18.95
C LEU A 157 -7.32 4.03 19.72
N ARG A 158 -8.39 3.40 20.24
CA ARG A 158 -8.30 2.09 20.91
C ARG A 158 -7.80 1.01 19.96
N GLU A 159 -8.34 0.95 18.74
CA GLU A 159 -7.90 0.01 17.71
C GLU A 159 -6.42 0.23 17.35
N LYS A 160 -6.02 1.49 17.16
CA LYS A 160 -4.62 1.86 16.90
C LYS A 160 -3.70 1.44 18.04
N LYS A 161 -4.07 1.69 19.30
CA LYS A 161 -3.30 1.27 20.49
C LYS A 161 -3.14 -0.26 20.53
N LYS A 162 -4.21 -1.01 20.25
CA LYS A 162 -4.16 -2.48 20.19
C LYS A 162 -3.23 -2.98 19.08
N LYS A 163 -3.18 -2.32 17.92
CA LYS A 163 -2.23 -2.66 16.85
C LYS A 163 -0.78 -2.37 17.24
N LEU A 164 -0.55 -1.28 17.98
CA LEU A 164 0.78 -0.87 18.42
C LEU A 164 1.36 -1.72 19.56
N THR A 165 0.57 -2.58 20.21
CA THR A 165 1.12 -3.56 21.17
C THR A 165 2.02 -4.58 20.47
N ASP A 166 1.77 -4.88 19.19
CA ASP A 166 2.64 -5.74 18.40
C ASP A 166 3.96 -5.01 18.10
N PRO A 167 5.12 -5.51 18.55
CA PRO A 167 6.42 -4.91 18.28
C PRO A 167 6.75 -4.79 16.78
N ASN A 168 6.11 -5.59 15.92
CA ASN A 168 6.30 -5.56 14.48
C ASN A 168 5.37 -4.58 13.75
N TYR A 169 4.55 -3.81 14.48
CA TYR A 169 3.71 -2.78 13.90
C TYR A 169 4.46 -1.44 13.83
N PHE A 170 4.65 -0.92 12.62
CA PHE A 170 5.34 0.34 12.32
C PHE A 170 4.37 1.40 11.82
N ILE A 171 4.65 2.67 12.13
CA ILE A 171 3.88 3.81 11.63
C ILE A 171 4.65 4.46 10.47
N SER A 172 3.99 4.59 9.33
CA SER A 172 4.54 5.32 8.19
C SER A 172 4.60 6.81 8.48
N ASP A 173 5.74 7.42 8.21
CA ASP A 173 5.98 8.87 8.26
C ASP A 173 5.46 9.60 7.01
N VAL A 174 5.23 8.88 5.92
CA VAL A 174 4.85 9.45 4.61
C VAL A 174 3.45 9.04 4.12
N ARG A 175 2.77 8.10 4.78
CA ARG A 175 1.43 7.63 4.39
C ARG A 175 0.39 7.98 5.45
N LEU A 176 -0.63 8.72 5.03
CA LEU A 176 -1.77 9.11 5.85
C LEU A 176 -2.98 8.21 5.58
N CYS A 177 -3.77 7.96 6.63
CA CYS A 177 -5.10 7.39 6.53
C CYS A 177 -6.12 8.48 6.89
N LEU A 178 -6.83 8.98 5.88
CA LEU A 178 -7.84 10.02 6.04
C LEU A 178 -9.19 9.33 6.24
N ARG A 179 -9.89 9.65 7.33
CA ARG A 179 -11.17 9.03 7.71
C ARG A 179 -12.26 10.10 7.83
N ASN A 180 -13.52 9.65 7.81
CA ASN A 180 -14.69 10.52 7.79
C ASN A 180 -14.74 11.37 6.51
N LEU A 181 -14.27 10.82 5.39
CA LEU A 181 -14.39 11.43 4.08
C LEU A 181 -15.86 11.38 3.65
N PRO A 182 -16.41 12.46 3.05
CA PRO A 182 -17.75 12.42 2.48
C PRO A 182 -17.86 11.35 1.39
N LEU A 183 -19.02 10.70 1.28
CA LEU A 183 -19.19 9.53 0.41
C LEU A 183 -19.15 9.86 -1.08
N HIS A 184 -19.38 11.13 -1.45
CA HIS A 184 -19.35 11.63 -2.82
C HIS A 184 -17.95 12.03 -3.30
N VAL A 185 -16.98 12.14 -2.39
CA VAL A 185 -15.61 12.55 -2.73
C VAL A 185 -14.95 11.47 -3.59
N SER A 186 -14.33 11.91 -4.68
CA SER A 186 -13.55 11.08 -5.60
C SER A 186 -12.05 11.08 -5.26
N ASP A 187 -11.28 10.22 -5.91
CA ASP A 187 -9.83 10.15 -5.69
C ASP A 187 -9.14 11.44 -6.16
N ASP A 188 -9.68 12.08 -7.20
CA ASP A 188 -9.21 13.38 -7.71
C ASP A 188 -9.57 14.54 -6.78
N ASP A 189 -10.75 14.52 -6.16
CA ASP A 189 -11.12 15.50 -5.13
C ASP A 189 -10.19 15.41 -3.93
N LEU A 190 -9.89 14.18 -3.48
CA LEU A 190 -8.97 13.91 -2.39
C LEU A 190 -7.56 14.41 -2.73
N LYS A 191 -7.08 14.09 -3.94
CA LYS A 191 -5.78 14.53 -4.43
C LYS A 191 -5.70 16.06 -4.48
N SER A 192 -6.74 16.70 -5.01
CA SER A 192 -6.84 18.16 -5.11
C SER A 192 -6.88 18.82 -3.74
N ALA A 193 -7.59 18.24 -2.77
CA ALA A 193 -7.61 18.71 -1.39
C ALA A 193 -6.21 18.61 -0.73
N CYS A 194 -5.48 17.51 -0.94
CA CYS A 194 -4.11 17.38 -0.45
C CYS A 194 -3.17 18.42 -1.08
N MET A 195 -3.25 18.62 -2.40
CA MET A 195 -2.37 19.56 -3.13
C MET A 195 -2.47 21.00 -2.62
N LYS A 196 -3.63 21.43 -2.09
CA LYS A 196 -3.81 22.77 -1.51
C LYS A 196 -2.90 23.05 -0.31
N PHE A 197 -2.50 22.01 0.41
CA PHE A 197 -1.67 22.12 1.63
C PHE A 197 -0.21 21.74 1.39
N LEU A 198 0.18 21.43 0.15
CA LEU A 198 1.58 21.16 -0.20
C LEU A 198 2.32 22.47 -0.46
N LYS A 199 3.54 22.58 0.07
CA LYS A 199 4.39 23.75 -0.15
C LYS A 199 4.95 23.70 -1.57
N LYS A 200 4.90 24.83 -2.28
CA LYS A 200 5.40 24.94 -3.67
C LYS A 200 6.91 24.67 -3.81
N SER A 201 7.68 24.80 -2.72
CA SER A 201 9.14 24.72 -2.70
C SER A 201 9.68 23.29 -2.54
N THR A 202 8.84 22.31 -2.23
CA THR A 202 9.26 20.91 -1.99
C THR A 202 8.83 20.01 -3.13
N ASP A 203 9.58 18.92 -3.34
CA ASP A 203 9.08 17.82 -4.18
C ASP A 203 7.79 17.28 -3.54
N HIS A 204 6.66 17.49 -4.23
CA HIS A 204 5.31 17.32 -3.72
C HIS A 204 4.56 16.17 -4.40
N ARG A 205 5.33 15.19 -4.89
CA ARG A 205 4.77 14.02 -5.56
C ARG A 205 3.95 13.18 -4.59
N ILE A 206 2.69 12.98 -4.95
CA ILE A 206 1.78 12.04 -4.30
C ILE A 206 1.98 10.67 -4.97
N LEU A 207 2.49 9.71 -4.21
CA LEU A 207 2.79 8.34 -4.66
C LEU A 207 1.54 7.45 -4.69
N GLU A 208 0.58 7.73 -3.82
CA GLU A 208 -0.69 7.01 -3.69
C GLU A 208 -1.77 8.01 -3.30
N CYS A 209 -2.94 7.97 -3.93
CA CYS A 209 -4.14 8.68 -3.50
C CYS A 209 -5.35 7.85 -3.87
N ARG A 210 -5.98 7.20 -2.89
CA ARG A 210 -7.05 6.24 -3.16
C ARG A 210 -8.11 6.28 -2.07
N ILE A 211 -9.37 6.44 -2.46
CA ILE A 211 -10.51 6.22 -1.58
C ILE A 211 -10.89 4.75 -1.61
N MET A 212 -11.11 4.23 -0.42
CA MET A 212 -11.46 2.84 -0.21
C MET A 212 -12.94 2.67 -0.48
N ARG A 213 -13.30 1.71 -1.34
CA ARG A 213 -14.68 1.48 -1.77
C ARG A 213 -15.06 0.01 -1.54
N ASN A 214 -16.34 -0.25 -1.34
CA ASN A 214 -16.84 -1.62 -1.14
C ASN A 214 -16.72 -2.42 -2.44
N LEU A 215 -16.03 -3.56 -2.39
CA LEU A 215 -15.86 -4.46 -3.52
C LEU A 215 -17.05 -5.45 -3.54
N GLN A 216 -18.18 -5.04 -4.13
CA GLN A 216 -19.30 -5.97 -4.35
C GLN A 216 -19.24 -6.57 -5.75
N PRO A 217 -19.16 -7.91 -5.89
CA PRO A 217 -19.21 -8.54 -7.19
C PRO A 217 -20.57 -8.25 -7.87
N GLY A 218 -20.54 -7.72 -9.09
CA GLY A 218 -21.72 -7.55 -9.95
C GLY A 218 -22.45 -6.19 -9.91
N ARG A 219 -21.99 -5.21 -9.10
CA ARG A 219 -22.48 -3.82 -9.22
C ARG A 219 -21.35 -2.90 -9.65
N GLN A 220 -21.57 -2.16 -10.74
CA GLN A 220 -20.62 -1.22 -11.34
C GLN A 220 -20.27 -0.02 -10.43
N GLN A 221 -21.01 0.20 -9.33
CA GLN A 221 -20.83 1.37 -8.48
C GLN A 221 -20.24 0.99 -7.11
N TYR A 222 -18.91 1.15 -7.03
CA TYR A 222 -18.14 1.01 -5.81
C TYR A 222 -18.48 2.15 -4.84
N ARG A 223 -19.30 1.88 -3.82
CA ARG A 223 -19.64 2.89 -2.79
C ARG A 223 -18.43 3.16 -1.90
N SER A 224 -18.08 4.43 -1.70
CA SER A 224 -17.03 4.87 -0.75
C SER A 224 -17.27 4.31 0.65
N LEU A 225 -16.21 3.89 1.31
CA LEU A 225 -16.18 3.46 2.72
C LEU A 225 -15.94 4.65 3.68
N GLY A 226 -15.82 5.88 3.15
CA GLY A 226 -15.59 7.07 3.96
C GLY A 226 -14.17 7.18 4.52
N TYR A 227 -13.20 6.46 3.94
CA TYR A 227 -11.78 6.62 4.25
C TYR A 227 -10.90 6.35 3.02
N GLY A 228 -9.69 6.89 3.04
CA GLY A 228 -8.72 6.77 1.96
C GLY A 228 -7.28 6.80 2.46
N PHE A 229 -6.37 6.45 1.57
CA PHE A 229 -4.93 6.50 1.81
C PHE A 229 -4.28 7.49 0.86
N VAL A 230 -3.34 8.27 1.41
CA VAL A 230 -2.51 9.18 0.63
C VAL A 230 -1.06 8.98 1.06
N ALA A 231 -0.18 8.71 0.11
CA ALA A 231 1.26 8.57 0.34
C ALA A 231 2.04 9.67 -0.38
N PHE A 232 3.03 10.22 0.30
CA PHE A 232 3.88 11.30 -0.20
C PHE A 232 5.31 10.80 -0.38
N THR A 233 6.11 11.54 -1.15
CA THR A 233 7.56 11.31 -1.19
C THR A 233 8.25 11.71 0.12
N ASN A 234 7.77 12.78 0.75
CA ASN A 234 8.43 13.42 1.90
C ASN A 234 7.52 13.49 3.14
N HIS A 235 8.11 13.33 4.32
CA HIS A 235 7.41 13.41 5.61
C HIS A 235 6.80 14.80 5.86
N GLU A 236 7.50 15.86 5.46
CA GLU A 236 7.01 17.25 5.63
C GLU A 236 5.70 17.51 4.90
N ASN A 237 5.53 16.90 3.71
CA ASN A 237 4.30 16.99 2.94
C ASN A 237 3.17 16.25 3.65
N ALA A 238 3.43 15.05 4.18
CA ALA A 238 2.47 14.30 4.98
C ALA A 238 2.03 15.09 6.22
N LEU A 239 2.96 15.73 6.94
CA LEU A 239 2.61 16.58 8.08
C LEU A 239 1.79 17.82 7.67
N SER A 240 2.19 18.50 6.59
CA SER A 240 1.49 19.70 6.11
C SER A 240 0.04 19.38 5.74
N VAL A 241 -0.18 18.26 5.03
CA VAL A 241 -1.52 17.78 4.69
C VAL A 241 -2.29 17.32 5.93
N LEU A 242 -1.63 16.63 6.88
CA LEU A 242 -2.27 16.23 8.14
C LEU A 242 -2.79 17.46 8.89
N TYR A 243 -1.97 18.50 9.07
CA TYR A 243 -2.39 19.70 9.79
C TYR A 243 -3.45 20.50 9.02
N GLY A 244 -3.37 20.54 7.70
CA GLY A 244 -4.35 21.25 6.86
C GLY A 244 -5.73 20.59 6.79
N LEU A 245 -5.78 19.25 6.79
CA LEU A 245 -7.03 18.50 6.66
C LEU A 245 -7.63 18.06 7.99
N ASN A 246 -6.85 17.98 9.07
CA ASN A 246 -7.36 17.50 10.35
C ASN A 246 -8.40 18.46 10.91
N ASN A 247 -9.63 17.94 11.09
CA ASN A 247 -10.78 18.70 11.53
C ASN A 247 -11.15 19.92 10.66
N ASN A 248 -10.87 19.86 9.35
CA ASN A 248 -11.19 20.96 8.45
C ASN A 248 -12.51 20.69 7.68
N PRO A 249 -13.64 21.33 8.05
CA PRO A 249 -14.92 21.11 7.38
C PRO A 249 -14.94 21.67 5.95
N ASN A 250 -14.06 22.60 5.62
CA ASN A 250 -13.98 23.26 4.31
C ASN A 250 -12.99 22.55 3.36
N ALA A 251 -12.43 21.41 3.77
CA ALA A 251 -11.49 20.64 2.96
C ALA A 251 -12.12 20.13 1.66
N PHE A 252 -13.41 19.80 1.69
CA PHE A 252 -14.16 19.25 0.57
C PHE A 252 -15.39 20.12 0.28
N PRO A 253 -15.80 20.23 -0.99
CA PRO A 253 -17.02 20.95 -1.33
C PRO A 253 -18.23 20.29 -0.64
N PRO A 254 -19.19 21.10 -0.15
CA PRO A 254 -20.42 20.56 0.41
C PRO A 254 -21.13 19.71 -0.64
N SER A 255 -21.77 18.63 -0.18
CA SER A 255 -22.70 17.88 -1.03
C SER A 255 -23.77 18.86 -1.52
N ASN A 256 -23.92 19.02 -2.83
CA ASN A 256 -25.17 19.54 -3.36
C ASN A 256 -26.25 18.56 -2.89
N ARG A 257 -27.09 19.03 -1.98
CA ARG A 257 -28.25 18.30 -1.47
C ARG A 257 -29.33 18.28 -2.53
#